data_AF-A0A3P8ZHM3-F1
#
_entry.id   AF-A0A3P8ZHM3-F1
#
_cell.length_a   1.000
_cell.length_b   1.000
_cell.length_c   1.000
_cell.angle_alpha   90.00
_cell.angle_beta   90.00
_cell.angle_gamma   90.00
#
_symmetry.space_group_name_H-M   'P 1'
#
loop_
_entity.id
_entity.type
_entity.pdbx_description
1 polymer ?
#
loop_
_entity_poly.entity_id
_entity_poly.type
_entity_poly.pdbx_seq_one_letter_code
_entity_poly.pdbx_strand_id
1 'polypeptide(L)'
;MSVKQAISRGVELGRSVFQLSLFKPAGRVAAKFRGERFRVGQPARTVQPQTFLPIRYRYFRISLRGLAAQLQSVGFRRLGGGGSPRNRAVFLAFAVGAGLIEKDLEDDRKSAATCQEIQAVFTKKKFPSPLKSFASGYKLEDYAFGKQIGKGSNAAVYEVTAPFAGLRDMERDQCSLVELKDQLSQDGMAANGSLSGPSGSLGIYPLAVKMMWNFGAGSSSEAILRSMSQELVPAGRLAMKQERDEQIALSGYFGIVPKRCSAHPNVIRVFRAFTADVPLLPGAQEEYPDVLPARLNPEGLGNNRTLFLVMKNYPCTLRQYLQANVPSGRQGGLMVLQLLEGVDHLYRQGIAHRDLKSDNVLLEFDSGQGEREREGETTDRLWNHAFSLQLEHTWFQYGCPRLVITDFGCCLAQSDSSLQLPFNSVWVNRGGNSCLMAPEVATAVPGPGVAIDYGKADAWAVGAISYEIFGLANPFYGARGLDSRSFQEKQLPALPASVSADMRLVVRLLLCRNPKKRLSARLAANILHLSLWGRRALANQDSAGMKKLADWLLCQSALVLLRGCGSNGNSVEAELQWCFLSNLDLEDLRLAVSYLLYGREQGRASIMSL
;
A
#
# COMPACT_ATOMS: atom_id res chain seq x y z
N MET A 1 41.52 -3.84 43.77
CA MET A 1 40.22 -3.14 43.67
C MET A 1 39.40 -3.41 44.91
N SER A 2 38.95 -2.35 45.60
CA SER A 2 38.26 -2.47 46.90
C SER A 2 36.89 -3.13 46.75
N VAL A 3 36.51 -3.98 47.72
CA VAL A 3 35.20 -4.64 47.85
C VAL A 3 34.04 -3.65 47.66
N LYS A 4 34.19 -2.40 48.12
CA LYS A 4 33.23 -1.30 47.91
C LYS A 4 33.08 -0.91 46.43
N GLN A 5 34.14 -0.93 45.63
CA GLN A 5 34.11 -0.54 44.21
C GLN A 5 33.46 -1.61 43.31
N ALA A 6 33.60 -2.89 43.64
CA ALA A 6 32.94 -3.97 42.89
C ALA A 6 31.46 -4.14 43.25
N ILE A 7 31.06 -3.88 44.51
CA ILE A 7 29.63 -3.76 44.88
C ILE A 7 29.02 -2.49 44.31
N SER A 8 29.73 -1.35 44.34
CA SER A 8 29.28 -0.11 43.70
C SER A 8 29.11 -0.29 42.19
N ARG A 9 30.04 -0.92 41.48
CA ARG A 9 29.89 -1.20 40.03
C ARG A 9 28.83 -2.25 39.70
N GLY A 10 28.65 -3.26 40.55
CA GLY A 10 27.60 -4.28 40.38
C GLY A 10 26.20 -3.74 40.67
N VAL A 11 26.08 -2.87 41.67
CA VAL A 11 24.85 -2.12 42.00
C VAL A 11 24.62 -1.00 40.98
N GLU A 12 25.66 -0.39 40.40
CA GLU A 12 25.54 0.57 39.29
C GLU A 12 25.15 -0.12 37.98
N LEU A 13 25.66 -1.31 37.66
CA LEU A 13 25.19 -2.10 36.51
C LEU A 13 23.76 -2.60 36.73
N GLY A 14 23.42 -3.06 37.93
CA GLY A 14 22.06 -3.43 38.30
C GLY A 14 21.10 -2.23 38.31
N ARG A 15 21.55 -1.06 38.76
CA ARG A 15 20.79 0.20 38.73
C ARG A 15 20.75 0.82 37.34
N SER A 16 21.73 0.66 36.47
CA SER A 16 21.67 1.11 35.07
C SER A 16 20.72 0.24 34.25
N VAL A 17 20.57 -1.04 34.61
CA VAL A 17 19.55 -1.93 34.03
C VAL A 17 18.16 -1.64 34.62
N PHE A 18 18.05 -1.31 35.91
CA PHE A 18 16.78 -0.90 36.53
C PHE A 18 16.34 0.56 36.25
N GLN A 19 17.27 1.48 35.96
CA GLN A 19 16.95 2.88 35.60
C GLN A 19 16.57 3.03 34.12
N LEU A 20 16.76 1.99 33.29
CA LEU A 20 16.25 1.95 31.92
C LEU A 20 14.81 1.42 31.82
N SER A 21 14.18 1.03 32.94
CA SER A 21 12.83 0.48 32.97
C SER A 21 12.03 0.98 34.19
N LEU A 22 11.36 2.15 34.01
CA LEU A 22 10.20 2.69 34.76
C LEU A 22 10.52 3.28 36.18
N PHE A 23 10.22 4.52 36.60
CA PHE A 23 9.51 5.69 36.04
C PHE A 23 9.55 6.89 37.03
N LYS A 24 9.35 8.13 36.49
CA LYS A 24 8.70 9.35 37.06
C LYS A 24 9.61 10.51 37.58
N PRO A 25 9.09 11.74 37.74
CA PRO A 25 8.50 12.69 36.77
C PRO A 25 9.23 14.06 36.85
N ALA A 26 8.80 15.07 36.08
CA ALA A 26 9.38 16.41 36.04
C ALA A 26 9.47 17.09 37.43
N GLY A 27 10.62 17.74 37.70
CA GLY A 27 10.78 18.69 38.81
C GLY A 27 12.21 18.73 39.38
N ARG A 28 12.92 19.84 39.11
CA ARG A 28 14.24 20.25 39.63
C ARG A 28 15.49 19.81 38.84
N VAL A 29 15.70 20.48 37.70
CA VAL A 29 17.02 21.00 37.31
C VAL A 29 16.84 22.44 36.83
N ALA A 30 16.29 23.28 37.69
CA ALA A 30 16.62 24.70 37.73
C ALA A 30 17.60 24.85 38.91
N ALA A 31 18.66 25.63 38.72
CA ALA A 31 19.80 25.80 39.64
C ALA A 31 20.91 24.74 39.57
N LYS A 32 21.58 24.61 38.42
CA LYS A 32 23.03 24.33 38.42
C LYS A 32 23.83 24.79 37.20
N PHE A 33 23.40 25.88 36.56
CA PHE A 33 24.22 26.60 35.59
C PHE A 33 24.19 28.11 35.88
N ARG A 34 25.05 28.54 36.80
CA ARG A 34 25.50 29.93 36.90
C ARG A 34 27.03 29.88 37.04
N GLY A 35 27.74 30.53 36.11
CA GLY A 35 29.21 30.55 35.97
C GLY A 35 29.70 29.32 35.20
N GLU A 36 30.42 29.39 34.08
CA GLU A 36 31.34 30.41 33.56
C GLU A 36 31.46 30.32 32.02
N ARG A 37 31.89 31.43 31.39
CA ARG A 37 32.10 31.61 29.96
C ARG A 37 33.33 30.83 29.46
N PHE A 38 33.28 30.23 28.26
CA PHE A 38 34.16 30.54 27.11
C PHE A 38 33.86 29.67 25.86
N ARG A 39 33.42 30.36 24.80
CA ARG A 39 33.62 30.22 23.33
C ARG A 39 33.60 28.86 22.56
N VAL A 40 32.62 28.81 21.64
CA VAL A 40 32.65 28.50 20.18
C VAL A 40 33.03 27.08 19.70
N GLY A 41 32.05 26.39 19.06
CA GLY A 41 32.29 25.31 18.07
C GLY A 41 31.11 24.35 17.78
N GLN A 42 30.30 24.66 16.75
CA GLN A 42 29.46 23.82 15.85
C GLN A 42 28.43 22.75 16.36
N PRO A 43 27.35 22.48 15.57
CA PRO A 43 26.09 21.93 16.07
C PRO A 43 26.01 20.39 16.10
N ALA A 44 25.17 19.96 17.03
CA ALA A 44 25.03 18.61 17.55
C ALA A 44 24.50 17.55 16.57
N ARG A 45 25.03 16.33 16.75
CA ARG A 45 24.52 15.05 16.25
C ARG A 45 23.04 14.87 16.61
N THR A 46 22.22 14.56 15.62
CA THR A 46 20.84 14.07 15.81
C THR A 46 20.87 12.63 16.33
N VAL A 47 20.45 12.47 17.59
CA VAL A 47 20.38 11.19 18.31
C VAL A 47 19.19 10.39 17.79
N GLN A 48 19.46 9.23 17.17
CA GLN A 48 18.44 8.19 16.97
C GLN A 48 18.04 7.58 18.33
N PRO A 49 16.78 7.17 18.54
CA PRO A 49 16.47 6.28 19.65
C PRO A 49 17.16 4.94 19.39
N GLN A 50 18.25 4.67 20.11
CA GLN A 50 18.87 3.35 20.12
C GLN A 50 17.93 2.39 20.85
N THR A 51 17.29 1.50 20.08
CA THR A 51 16.69 0.30 20.65
C THR A 51 17.81 -0.72 20.92
N PHE A 52 17.71 -1.30 22.12
CA PHE A 52 18.49 -2.38 22.73
C PHE A 52 19.52 -3.16 21.87
N LEU A 53 20.73 -3.23 22.44
CA LEU A 53 21.93 -4.05 22.18
C LEU A 53 22.39 -4.27 20.71
N PRO A 54 23.66 -3.93 20.38
CA PRO A 54 24.28 -4.19 19.07
C PRO A 54 24.16 -5.64 18.56
N ILE A 55 24.17 -5.82 17.24
CA ILE A 55 24.11 -7.11 16.50
C ILE A 55 25.02 -8.20 17.09
N ARG A 56 26.16 -7.84 17.69
CA ARG A 56 27.09 -8.78 18.35
C ARG A 56 26.49 -9.55 19.56
N TYR A 57 25.35 -9.10 20.09
CA TYR A 57 24.66 -9.76 21.22
C TYR A 57 23.55 -10.72 20.79
N ARG A 58 23.29 -10.91 19.47
CA ARG A 58 22.34 -11.94 18.96
C ARG A 58 22.73 -13.36 19.39
N TYR A 59 24.02 -13.63 19.60
CA TYR A 59 24.52 -14.94 20.02
C TYR A 59 24.02 -15.39 21.41
N PHE A 60 23.56 -14.46 22.26
CA PHE A 60 22.97 -14.81 23.57
C PHE A 60 21.49 -15.25 23.51
N ARG A 61 20.84 -15.24 22.33
CA ARG A 61 19.50 -15.83 22.12
C ARG A 61 19.52 -17.35 21.90
N ILE A 62 20.67 -18.01 22.12
CA ILE A 62 20.77 -19.47 22.10
C ILE A 62 20.22 -20.02 23.42
N SER A 63 19.34 -21.02 23.32
CA SER A 63 18.43 -21.58 24.34
C SER A 63 18.85 -21.40 25.81
N LEU A 64 18.29 -20.38 26.47
CA LEU A 64 18.34 -20.20 27.93
C LEU A 64 17.35 -21.10 28.69
N ARG A 65 16.62 -22.00 28.03
CA ARG A 65 15.56 -22.79 28.69
C ARG A 65 16.13 -23.56 29.89
N GLY A 66 15.67 -23.20 31.09
CA GLY A 66 16.09 -23.86 32.32
C GLY A 66 17.45 -23.41 32.86
N LEU A 67 18.08 -22.37 32.30
CA LEU A 67 19.33 -21.82 32.83
C LEU A 67 19.08 -21.19 34.21
N ALA A 68 17.99 -20.45 34.38
CA ALA A 68 17.57 -19.91 35.66
C ALA A 68 17.32 -21.02 36.69
N ALA A 69 16.64 -22.11 36.30
CA ALA A 69 16.40 -23.27 37.15
C ALA A 69 17.71 -24.01 37.50
N GLN A 70 18.63 -24.15 36.55
CA GLN A 70 19.96 -24.72 36.77
C GLN A 70 20.80 -23.85 37.72
N LEU A 71 20.82 -22.54 37.51
CA LEU A 71 21.54 -21.58 38.37
C LEU A 71 20.94 -21.50 39.78
N GLN A 72 19.62 -21.57 39.91
CA GLN A 72 18.93 -21.69 41.18
C GLN A 72 19.30 -23.01 41.87
N SER A 73 19.30 -24.14 41.15
CA SER A 73 19.64 -25.46 41.71
C SER A 73 21.12 -25.57 42.12
N VAL A 74 22.05 -24.98 41.35
CA VAL A 74 23.49 -24.95 41.66
C VAL A 74 23.78 -23.97 42.79
N GLY A 75 23.08 -22.83 42.82
CA GLY A 75 23.09 -21.89 43.94
C GLY A 75 22.62 -22.56 45.23
N PHE A 76 21.51 -23.32 45.18
CA PHE A 76 20.98 -24.08 46.30
C PHE A 76 21.89 -25.22 46.76
N ARG A 77 22.51 -25.98 45.84
CA ARG A 77 23.49 -27.01 46.20
C ARG A 77 24.73 -26.42 46.88
N ARG A 78 25.10 -25.18 46.58
CA ARG A 78 26.18 -24.45 47.25
C ARG A 78 25.76 -23.75 48.56
N LEU A 79 24.48 -23.76 48.95
CA LEU A 79 24.06 -23.29 50.28
C LEU A 79 24.60 -24.19 51.40
N GLY A 80 24.80 -25.48 51.14
CA GLY A 80 25.36 -26.44 52.10
C GLY A 80 26.89 -26.42 52.25
N GLY A 81 27.62 -25.72 51.37
CA GLY A 81 29.09 -25.74 51.37
C GLY A 81 29.71 -24.35 51.35
N GLY A 82 30.23 -23.89 52.50
CA GLY A 82 31.37 -22.97 52.70
C GLY A 82 31.56 -21.66 51.91
N GLY A 83 30.71 -21.30 50.95
CA GLY A 83 30.95 -20.15 50.06
C GLY A 83 30.59 -18.79 50.67
N SER A 84 31.42 -17.77 50.43
CA SER A 84 31.21 -16.37 50.85
C SER A 84 29.79 -15.86 50.59
N PRO A 85 29.13 -15.19 51.56
CA PRO A 85 27.78 -14.62 51.42
C PRO A 85 27.62 -13.74 50.18
N ARG A 86 28.70 -13.06 49.78
CA ARG A 86 28.73 -12.16 48.64
C ARG A 86 28.61 -12.88 47.29
N ASN A 87 29.23 -14.06 47.16
CA ASN A 87 29.11 -14.86 45.95
C ASN A 87 27.69 -15.43 45.82
N ARG A 88 27.07 -15.83 46.94
CA ARG A 88 25.68 -16.32 46.97
C ARG A 88 24.68 -15.27 46.47
N ALA A 89 24.83 -14.02 46.90
CA ALA A 89 23.99 -12.91 46.46
C ALA A 89 24.11 -12.62 44.96
N VAL A 90 25.32 -12.71 44.40
CA VAL A 90 25.57 -12.51 42.96
C VAL A 90 24.92 -13.61 42.11
N PHE A 91 25.05 -14.88 42.53
CA PHE A 91 24.39 -15.99 41.84
C PHE A 91 22.86 -15.90 41.88
N LEU A 92 22.30 -15.50 43.02
CA LEU A 92 20.85 -15.34 43.17
C LEU A 92 20.33 -14.20 42.28
N ALA A 93 21.01 -13.04 42.28
CA ALA A 93 20.64 -11.90 41.44
C ALA A 93 20.72 -12.23 39.95
N PHE A 94 21.77 -12.96 39.53
CA PHE A 94 21.92 -13.42 38.15
C PHE A 94 20.83 -14.43 37.76
N ALA A 95 20.47 -15.36 38.65
CA ALA A 95 19.43 -16.35 38.39
C ALA A 95 18.03 -15.73 38.31
N VAL A 96 17.73 -14.71 39.14
CA VAL A 96 16.48 -13.93 39.03
C VAL A 96 16.47 -13.13 37.73
N GLY A 97 17.57 -12.49 37.36
CA GLY A 97 17.70 -11.79 36.08
C GLY A 97 17.49 -12.72 34.88
N ALA A 98 18.11 -13.91 34.90
CA ALA A 98 17.91 -14.94 33.87
C ALA A 98 16.46 -15.44 33.83
N GLY A 99 15.80 -15.62 34.99
CA GLY A 99 14.40 -16.05 35.06
C GLY A 99 13.41 -15.02 34.53
N LEU A 100 13.67 -13.72 34.74
CA LEU A 100 12.88 -12.64 34.13
C LEU A 100 13.04 -12.62 32.61
N ILE A 101 14.27 -12.78 32.11
CA ILE A 101 14.55 -12.88 30.68
C ILE A 101 13.87 -14.12 30.06
N GLU A 102 13.92 -15.28 30.74
CA GLU A 102 13.23 -16.49 30.29
C GLU A 102 11.71 -16.30 30.23
N LYS A 103 11.13 -15.63 31.22
CA LYS A 103 9.69 -15.32 31.24
C LYS A 103 9.30 -14.37 30.10
N ASP A 104 10.04 -13.28 29.92
CA ASP A 104 9.80 -12.32 28.83
C ASP A 104 9.94 -13.00 27.46
N LEU A 105 10.94 -13.87 27.27
CA LEU A 105 11.11 -14.66 26.05
C LEU A 105 9.95 -15.64 25.80
N GLU A 106 9.38 -16.23 26.85
CA GLU A 106 8.25 -17.14 26.73
C GLU A 106 6.93 -16.38 26.44
N ASP A 107 6.74 -15.21 27.03
CA ASP A 107 5.61 -14.32 26.73
C ASP A 107 5.71 -13.76 25.30
N ASP A 108 6.92 -13.48 24.81
CA ASP A 108 7.20 -13.13 23.41
C ASP A 108 6.83 -14.26 22.45
N ARG A 109 7.22 -15.51 22.77
CA ARG A 109 6.86 -16.69 21.97
C ARG A 109 5.36 -16.88 21.89
N LYS A 110 4.64 -16.74 23.02
CA LYS A 110 3.17 -16.82 23.04
C LYS A 110 2.53 -15.73 22.20
N SER A 111 3.00 -14.49 22.33
CA SER A 111 2.49 -13.36 21.54
C SER A 111 2.70 -13.56 20.03
N ALA A 112 3.86 -14.11 19.65
CA ALA A 112 4.17 -14.43 18.26
C ALA A 112 3.25 -15.55 17.74
N ALA A 113 3.04 -16.60 18.53
CA ALA A 113 2.11 -17.67 18.19
C ALA A 113 0.68 -17.16 18.02
N THR A 114 0.18 -16.28 18.91
CA THR A 114 -1.14 -15.66 18.76
C THR A 114 -1.25 -14.84 17.47
N CYS A 115 -0.21 -14.07 17.09
CA CYS A 115 -0.22 -13.34 15.82
C CYS A 115 -0.30 -14.30 14.61
N GLN A 116 0.43 -15.42 14.65
CA GLN A 116 0.41 -16.44 13.61
C GLN A 116 -0.95 -17.16 13.52
N GLU A 117 -1.57 -17.47 14.66
CA GLU A 117 -2.91 -18.07 14.73
C GLU A 117 -3.96 -17.13 14.14
N ILE A 118 -3.94 -15.85 14.52
CA ILE A 118 -4.83 -14.84 13.94
C ILE A 118 -4.58 -14.77 12.43
N GLN A 119 -3.34 -14.60 12.01
CA GLN A 119 -2.98 -14.53 10.59
C GLN A 119 -3.51 -15.72 9.79
N ALA A 120 -3.42 -16.95 10.34
CA ALA A 120 -3.90 -18.17 9.70
C ALA A 120 -5.43 -18.20 9.48
N VAL A 121 -6.19 -17.48 10.31
CA VAL A 121 -7.65 -17.32 10.13
C VAL A 121 -7.97 -16.40 8.96
N PHE A 122 -7.24 -15.28 8.82
CA PHE A 122 -7.54 -14.24 7.83
C PHE A 122 -6.90 -14.46 6.46
N THR A 123 -5.82 -15.24 6.37
CA THR A 123 -5.14 -15.54 5.09
C THR A 123 -5.93 -16.49 4.17
N LYS A 124 -6.93 -17.22 4.68
CA LYS A 124 -7.70 -18.20 3.90
C LYS A 124 -8.77 -17.58 2.99
N LYS A 125 -9.19 -16.34 3.24
CA LYS A 125 -10.22 -15.67 2.43
C LYS A 125 -9.60 -15.12 1.16
N LYS A 126 -9.98 -15.68 0.01
CA LYS A 126 -9.68 -15.09 -1.30
C LYS A 126 -10.66 -13.95 -1.52
N PHE A 127 -10.16 -12.76 -1.84
CA PHE A 127 -11.01 -11.68 -2.32
C PHE A 127 -11.76 -12.19 -3.57
N PRO A 128 -13.10 -12.16 -3.57
CA PRO A 128 -13.87 -12.63 -4.71
C PRO A 128 -13.51 -11.77 -5.94
N SER A 129 -13.34 -12.41 -7.10
CA SER A 129 -13.21 -11.66 -8.34
C SER A 129 -14.52 -10.90 -8.59
N PRO A 130 -14.48 -9.62 -9.01
CA PRO A 130 -15.68 -8.83 -9.32
C PRO A 130 -16.55 -9.48 -10.42
N LEU A 131 -15.93 -10.30 -11.27
CA LEU A 131 -16.56 -11.00 -12.37
C LEU A 131 -16.78 -12.49 -12.07
N LYS A 132 -17.90 -13.05 -12.55
CA LYS A 132 -18.06 -14.51 -12.75
C LYS A 132 -16.95 -14.97 -13.71
N SER A 133 -16.44 -16.19 -13.56
CA SER A 133 -15.47 -16.73 -14.52
C SER A 133 -16.16 -16.95 -15.86
N PHE A 134 -15.78 -16.19 -16.88
CA PHE A 134 -16.31 -16.36 -18.23
C PHE A 134 -15.33 -17.19 -19.09
N ALA A 135 -15.85 -17.95 -20.06
CA ALA A 135 -15.05 -18.75 -21.00
C ALA A 135 -14.64 -17.99 -22.27
N SER A 136 -15.26 -16.84 -22.53
CA SER A 136 -15.06 -15.95 -23.69
C SER A 136 -14.35 -14.64 -23.29
N GLY A 137 -14.21 -13.69 -24.24
CA GLY A 137 -13.59 -12.37 -24.02
C GLY A 137 -12.12 -12.31 -24.41
N TYR A 138 -11.69 -13.06 -25.42
CA TYR A 138 -10.29 -13.09 -25.87
C TYR A 138 -10.09 -12.42 -27.23
N LYS A 139 -11.15 -11.78 -27.75
CA LYS A 139 -11.13 -11.12 -29.04
C LYS A 139 -11.84 -9.78 -28.96
N LEU A 140 -11.51 -8.89 -29.89
CA LEU A 140 -12.11 -7.57 -29.98
C LEU A 140 -13.63 -7.64 -30.26
N GLU A 141 -14.04 -8.58 -31.10
CA GLU A 141 -15.44 -8.83 -31.49
C GLU A 141 -16.35 -9.23 -30.31
N ASP A 142 -15.77 -9.62 -29.17
CA ASP A 142 -16.51 -9.93 -27.96
C ASP A 142 -17.01 -8.65 -27.25
N TYR A 143 -16.53 -7.46 -27.63
CA TYR A 143 -16.76 -6.20 -26.92
C TYR A 143 -17.41 -5.13 -27.81
N ALA A 144 -18.37 -4.39 -27.25
CA ALA A 144 -18.90 -3.19 -27.87
C ALA A 144 -18.28 -1.94 -27.22
N PHE A 145 -17.59 -1.13 -28.03
CA PHE A 145 -16.84 0.05 -27.61
C PHE A 145 -17.75 1.28 -27.49
N GLY A 146 -17.63 1.98 -26.35
CA GLY A 146 -18.23 3.28 -26.11
C GLY A 146 -17.21 4.41 -26.28
N LYS A 147 -17.31 5.44 -25.44
CA LYS A 147 -16.43 6.61 -25.51
C LYS A 147 -15.01 6.32 -25.01
N GLN A 148 -14.07 7.16 -25.44
CA GLN A 148 -12.74 7.21 -24.84
C GLN A 148 -12.83 7.82 -23.44
N ILE A 149 -12.28 7.14 -22.43
CA ILE A 149 -12.27 7.58 -21.03
C ILE A 149 -10.89 8.03 -20.56
N GLY A 150 -9.83 7.74 -21.32
CA GLY A 150 -8.49 8.20 -21.00
C GLY A 150 -7.51 7.98 -22.14
N LYS A 151 -6.44 8.79 -22.14
CA LYS A 151 -5.29 8.67 -23.04
C LYS A 151 -4.04 9.06 -22.28
N GLY A 152 -3.05 8.17 -22.27
CA GLY A 152 -1.73 8.41 -21.69
C GLY A 152 -0.68 8.49 -22.79
N SER A 153 0.60 8.42 -22.43
CA SER A 153 1.72 8.40 -23.40
C SER A 153 2.05 7.02 -23.96
N ASN A 154 1.28 5.98 -23.61
CA ASN A 154 1.52 4.60 -24.07
C ASN A 154 0.24 3.84 -24.43
N ALA A 155 -0.94 4.44 -24.21
CA ALA A 155 -2.20 3.75 -24.39
C ALA A 155 -3.38 4.73 -24.48
N ALA A 156 -4.47 4.26 -25.09
CA ALA A 156 -5.80 4.84 -24.96
C ALA A 156 -6.72 3.85 -24.21
N VAL A 157 -7.69 4.37 -23.46
CA VAL A 157 -8.63 3.57 -22.67
C VAL A 157 -10.05 3.93 -23.08
N TYR A 158 -10.84 2.89 -23.37
CA TYR A 158 -12.23 3.01 -23.81
C TYR A 158 -13.15 2.28 -22.83
N GLU A 159 -14.33 2.83 -22.61
CA GLU A 159 -15.40 2.10 -21.92
C GLU A 159 -15.97 1.03 -22.87
N VAL A 160 -16.27 -0.16 -22.34
CA VAL A 160 -16.82 -1.26 -23.15
C VAL A 160 -17.92 -2.01 -22.42
N THR A 161 -18.87 -2.53 -23.19
CA THR A 161 -19.82 -3.55 -22.73
C THR A 161 -19.40 -4.91 -23.28
N ALA A 162 -19.72 -5.95 -22.52
CA ALA A 162 -19.48 -7.34 -22.91
C ALA A 162 -20.79 -8.11 -22.65
N PRO A 163 -21.54 -8.52 -23.69
CA PRO A 163 -22.82 -9.19 -23.54
C PRO A 163 -22.75 -10.48 -22.69
N PHE A 164 -21.58 -11.13 -22.66
CA PHE A 164 -21.32 -12.33 -21.87
C PHE A 164 -20.93 -12.06 -20.41
N ALA A 165 -20.61 -10.80 -20.05
CA ALA A 165 -20.09 -10.44 -18.74
C ALA A 165 -21.23 -10.06 -17.78
N GLY A 166 -22.00 -11.04 -17.29
CA GLY A 166 -22.96 -10.81 -16.21
C GLY A 166 -22.27 -10.43 -14.89
N LEU A 167 -22.36 -9.17 -14.48
CA LEU A 167 -21.85 -8.68 -13.18
C LEU A 167 -22.68 -9.25 -12.02
N ARG A 168 -22.02 -9.63 -10.92
CA ARG A 168 -22.68 -10.22 -9.74
C ARG A 168 -23.66 -9.29 -9.00
N ASP A 169 -23.56 -7.98 -9.23
CA ASP A 169 -24.29 -6.98 -8.44
C ASP A 169 -25.49 -6.34 -9.15
N MET A 170 -25.76 -6.68 -10.42
CA MET A 170 -26.89 -6.12 -11.18
C MET A 170 -28.09 -7.09 -11.32
N GLU A 171 -27.94 -8.37 -10.96
CA GLU A 171 -29.02 -9.37 -11.04
C GLU A 171 -30.03 -9.26 -9.87
N ARG A 172 -29.80 -8.39 -8.88
CA ARG A 172 -30.73 -8.22 -7.75
C ARG A 172 -31.95 -7.32 -8.03
N ASP A 173 -31.91 -6.57 -9.14
CA ASP A 173 -33.02 -5.68 -9.54
C ASP A 173 -33.78 -6.18 -10.79
N GLN A 174 -33.61 -7.44 -11.18
CA GLN A 174 -34.39 -8.04 -12.29
C GLN A 174 -35.82 -8.47 -11.89
N CYS A 175 -36.42 -7.85 -10.89
CA CYS A 175 -37.87 -7.89 -10.65
C CYS A 175 -38.47 -6.52 -10.96
N SER A 176 -38.49 -6.13 -12.24
CA SER A 176 -39.39 -5.09 -12.79
C SER A 176 -39.27 -4.91 -14.31
N LEU A 177 -38.26 -5.51 -14.95
CA LEU A 177 -38.04 -5.39 -16.41
C LEU A 177 -38.71 -6.53 -17.22
N VAL A 178 -39.88 -7.00 -16.78
CA VAL A 178 -40.74 -7.91 -17.57
C VAL A 178 -42.00 -7.19 -18.07
N GLU A 179 -42.37 -6.04 -17.50
CA GLU A 179 -43.63 -5.35 -17.83
C GLU A 179 -43.52 -4.25 -18.90
N LEU A 180 -42.31 -3.90 -19.36
CA LEU A 180 -42.11 -2.86 -20.38
C LEU A 180 -41.90 -3.39 -21.80
N LYS A 181 -41.84 -4.72 -21.98
CA LYS A 181 -41.60 -5.33 -23.30
C LYS A 181 -42.88 -5.51 -24.12
N ASP A 182 -44.05 -5.45 -23.48
CA ASP A 182 -45.35 -5.66 -24.12
C ASP A 182 -45.99 -4.39 -24.70
N GLN A 183 -45.38 -3.21 -24.51
CA GLN A 183 -45.97 -1.92 -24.97
C GLN A 183 -45.31 -1.29 -26.21
N LEU A 184 -44.32 -1.94 -26.84
CA LEU A 184 -43.64 -1.40 -28.03
C LEU A 184 -43.76 -2.31 -29.27
N SER A 185 -44.65 -3.30 -29.23
CA SER A 185 -44.91 -4.21 -30.34
C SER A 185 -46.11 -3.74 -31.18
N GLN A 186 -46.05 -2.52 -31.72
CA GLN A 186 -46.94 -2.07 -32.80
C GLN A 186 -46.33 -0.84 -33.46
N ASP A 187 -45.48 -1.09 -34.47
CA ASP A 187 -45.58 -0.45 -35.79
C ASP A 187 -44.41 -0.90 -36.67
N GLY A 188 -44.75 -1.53 -37.78
CA GLY A 188 -43.79 -2.02 -38.77
C GLY A 188 -43.61 -1.02 -39.91
N MET A 189 -42.38 -0.90 -40.42
CA MET A 189 -42.09 -0.78 -41.85
C MET A 189 -40.60 -1.01 -42.13
N ALA A 190 -40.31 -1.53 -43.33
CA ALA A 190 -39.08 -2.18 -43.74
C ALA A 190 -38.03 -1.27 -44.41
N ALA A 191 -36.77 -1.73 -44.30
CA ALA A 191 -35.62 -1.59 -45.23
C ALA A 191 -34.98 -0.21 -45.50
N ASN A 192 -33.71 -0.03 -45.11
CA ASN A 192 -32.56 -0.11 -46.04
C ASN A 192 -31.19 -0.01 -45.31
N GLY A 193 -30.17 -0.63 -45.91
CA GLY A 193 -28.85 -0.82 -45.33
C GLY A 193 -28.02 0.45 -45.12
N SER A 194 -27.58 0.62 -43.87
CA SER A 194 -26.34 1.24 -43.44
C SER A 194 -26.13 0.79 -41.99
N LEU A 195 -24.89 0.53 -41.56
CA LEU A 195 -24.58 0.21 -40.15
C LEU A 195 -24.75 1.48 -39.31
N SER A 196 -26.00 1.90 -39.10
CA SER A 196 -26.37 2.90 -38.11
C SER A 196 -26.35 2.22 -36.74
N GLY A 197 -25.55 2.78 -35.84
CA GLY A 197 -25.45 2.30 -34.46
C GLY A 197 -26.80 2.33 -33.74
N PRO A 198 -27.00 1.48 -32.71
CA PRO A 198 -28.21 1.52 -31.91
C PRO A 198 -28.21 2.79 -31.05
N SER A 199 -28.67 3.90 -31.62
CA SER A 199 -29.20 5.03 -30.85
C SER A 199 -30.45 4.54 -30.14
N GLY A 200 -30.42 4.42 -28.81
CA GLY A 200 -31.64 4.22 -28.02
C GLY A 200 -31.59 3.29 -26.80
N SER A 201 -30.44 2.74 -26.41
CA SER A 201 -30.31 2.11 -25.08
C SER A 201 -29.18 2.79 -24.32
N LEU A 202 -29.48 3.41 -23.17
CA LEU A 202 -28.48 3.93 -22.22
C LEU A 202 -27.60 2.76 -21.75
N GLY A 203 -26.53 2.47 -22.48
CA GLY A 203 -25.65 1.33 -22.22
C GLY A 203 -24.82 1.58 -20.96
N ILE A 204 -24.95 0.70 -19.97
CA ILE A 204 -24.03 0.64 -18.83
C ILE A 204 -22.72 0.03 -19.35
N TYR A 205 -21.60 0.73 -19.21
CA TYR A 205 -20.26 0.27 -19.63
C TYR A 205 -19.41 -0.17 -18.42
N PRO A 206 -19.58 -1.43 -17.94
CA PRO A 206 -18.95 -1.89 -16.70
C PRO A 206 -17.45 -2.20 -16.82
N LEU A 207 -16.95 -2.33 -18.04
CA LEU A 207 -15.57 -2.70 -18.32
C LEU A 207 -14.86 -1.57 -19.06
N ALA A 208 -13.54 -1.59 -18.97
CA ALA A 208 -12.66 -0.72 -19.73
C ALA A 208 -11.66 -1.56 -20.51
N VAL A 209 -11.32 -1.12 -21.71
CA VAL A 209 -10.28 -1.70 -22.56
C VAL A 209 -9.17 -0.69 -22.73
N LYS A 210 -7.96 -1.05 -22.27
CA LYS A 210 -6.72 -0.31 -22.54
C LYS A 210 -6.09 -0.88 -23.82
N MET A 211 -6.05 -0.07 -24.87
CA MET A 211 -5.37 -0.35 -26.13
C MET A 211 -3.97 0.27 -26.08
N MET A 212 -2.94 -0.57 -26.20
CA MET A 212 -1.55 -0.14 -26.12
C MET A 212 -1.06 0.48 -27.43
N TRP A 213 -0.12 1.42 -27.35
CA TRP A 213 0.55 1.99 -28.51
C TRP A 213 1.69 1.10 -28.97
N ASN A 214 1.72 0.70 -30.24
CA ASN A 214 2.74 -0.19 -30.78
C ASN A 214 3.51 0.44 -31.95
N PHE A 215 4.65 1.06 -31.65
CA PHE A 215 5.54 1.64 -32.67
C PHE A 215 6.71 0.73 -33.05
N GLY A 216 7.07 -0.27 -32.24
CA GLY A 216 8.36 -0.96 -32.38
C GLY A 216 8.36 -2.47 -32.13
N ALA A 217 7.27 -3.09 -31.67
CA ALA A 217 7.24 -4.53 -31.41
C ALA A 217 6.97 -5.37 -32.66
N GLY A 218 6.69 -4.74 -33.81
CA GLY A 218 6.21 -5.41 -35.02
C GLY A 218 4.76 -5.88 -34.87
N SER A 219 4.33 -6.81 -35.73
CA SER A 219 2.93 -7.32 -35.75
C SER A 219 2.77 -8.75 -35.21
N SER A 220 3.82 -9.37 -34.68
CA SER A 220 3.74 -10.69 -34.06
C SER A 220 3.18 -10.61 -32.63
N SER A 221 2.22 -11.47 -32.32
CA SER A 221 1.62 -11.56 -30.98
C SER A 221 2.67 -11.81 -29.89
N GLU A 222 3.62 -12.69 -30.12
CA GLU A 222 4.67 -13.02 -29.14
C GLU A 222 5.59 -11.82 -28.89
N ALA A 223 5.99 -11.12 -29.95
CA ALA A 223 6.87 -9.95 -29.85
C ALA A 223 6.18 -8.78 -29.10
N ILE A 224 4.89 -8.55 -29.37
CA ILE A 224 4.08 -7.55 -28.67
C ILE A 224 3.98 -7.90 -27.18
N LEU A 225 3.61 -9.14 -26.86
CA LEU A 225 3.48 -9.59 -25.48
C LEU A 225 4.80 -9.52 -24.72
N ARG A 226 5.92 -9.84 -25.38
CA ARG A 226 7.27 -9.74 -24.83
C ARG A 226 7.65 -8.28 -24.56
N SER A 227 7.43 -7.39 -25.53
CA SER A 227 7.77 -5.97 -25.44
C SER A 227 6.94 -5.22 -24.40
N MET A 228 5.68 -5.60 -24.20
CA MET A 228 4.72 -4.94 -23.29
C MET A 228 4.44 -5.77 -22.04
N SER A 229 5.36 -6.67 -21.69
CA SER A 229 5.13 -7.70 -20.67
C SER A 229 4.88 -7.15 -19.25
N GLN A 230 5.36 -5.94 -18.94
CA GLN A 230 5.11 -5.31 -17.63
C GLN A 230 3.63 -4.94 -17.44
N GLU A 231 2.91 -4.59 -18.51
CA GLU A 231 1.47 -4.30 -18.45
C GLU A 231 0.63 -5.55 -18.10
N LEU A 232 1.22 -6.73 -18.25
CA LEU A 232 0.60 -8.02 -17.94
C LEU A 232 0.85 -8.49 -16.51
N VAL A 233 1.66 -7.78 -15.72
CA VAL A 233 1.91 -8.11 -14.30
C VAL A 233 0.61 -8.21 -13.48
N PRO A 234 -0.39 -7.30 -13.58
CA PRO A 234 -1.66 -7.45 -12.88
C PRO A 234 -2.62 -8.51 -13.48
N ALA A 235 -2.25 -9.17 -14.57
CA ALA A 235 -3.14 -10.07 -15.31
C ALA A 235 -3.48 -11.35 -14.54
N GLY A 236 -4.75 -11.74 -14.66
CA GLY A 236 -5.24 -12.96 -14.05
C GLY A 236 -4.68 -14.25 -14.60
N ARG A 237 -4.84 -15.33 -13.82
CA ARG A 237 -4.46 -16.69 -14.25
C ARG A 237 -5.15 -17.04 -15.57
N LEU A 238 -6.42 -16.66 -15.70
CA LEU A 238 -7.26 -16.88 -16.89
C LEU A 238 -7.25 -15.69 -17.87
N ALA A 239 -6.40 -14.68 -17.68
CA ALA A 239 -6.44 -13.48 -18.51
C ALA A 239 -5.97 -13.72 -19.95
N MET A 240 -5.08 -14.69 -20.15
CA MET A 240 -4.66 -15.14 -21.48
C MET A 240 -5.34 -16.48 -21.77
N LYS A 241 -5.74 -16.70 -23.02
CA LYS A 241 -6.30 -17.99 -23.45
C LYS A 241 -5.22 -19.06 -23.27
N GLN A 242 -5.54 -20.17 -22.60
CA GLN A 242 -4.64 -21.32 -22.51
C GLN A 242 -4.42 -21.88 -23.92
N GLU A 243 -3.33 -21.50 -24.56
CA GLU A 243 -2.67 -22.41 -25.50
C GLU A 243 -1.90 -23.41 -24.62
N ARG A 244 -2.15 -24.70 -24.86
CA ARG A 244 -1.73 -25.83 -24.02
C ARG A 244 -0.25 -25.71 -23.65
N ASP A 245 0.06 -25.70 -22.36
CA ASP A 245 1.35 -26.04 -21.76
C ASP A 245 2.64 -25.46 -22.38
N GLU A 246 2.55 -24.46 -23.24
CA GLU A 246 3.67 -23.59 -23.56
C GLU A 246 3.58 -22.44 -22.57
N GLN A 247 4.47 -22.48 -21.58
CA GLN A 247 4.95 -21.26 -20.96
C GLN A 247 5.35 -20.34 -22.10
N ILE A 248 4.44 -19.45 -22.53
CA ILE A 248 4.78 -18.31 -23.37
C ILE A 248 5.83 -17.58 -22.54
N ALA A 249 7.09 -17.85 -22.86
CA ALA A 249 8.24 -17.32 -22.20
C ALA A 249 8.26 -15.86 -22.59
N LEU A 250 7.49 -15.05 -21.86
CA LEU A 250 7.52 -13.60 -21.88
C LEU A 250 8.90 -13.17 -21.39
N SER A 251 9.95 -13.44 -22.15
CA SER A 251 11.30 -13.11 -21.75
C SER A 251 11.38 -11.59 -21.74
N GLY A 252 11.31 -10.95 -20.57
CA GLY A 252 11.47 -9.52 -20.45
C GLY A 252 12.86 -9.09 -20.96
N TYR A 253 13.19 -7.80 -20.80
CA TYR A 253 14.46 -7.20 -21.20
C TYR A 253 15.75 -7.84 -20.59
N PHE A 254 15.61 -8.95 -19.86
CA PHE A 254 16.67 -9.76 -19.26
C PHE A 254 16.42 -11.28 -19.34
N GLY A 255 15.55 -11.77 -20.23
CA GLY A 255 15.38 -13.22 -20.44
C GLY A 255 14.40 -13.94 -19.50
N ILE A 256 13.64 -13.21 -18.66
CA ILE A 256 12.84 -13.79 -17.56
C ILE A 256 11.36 -13.40 -17.68
N VAL A 257 10.45 -14.36 -17.47
CA VAL A 257 8.99 -14.17 -17.44
C VAL A 257 8.60 -13.23 -16.29
N PRO A 258 7.91 -12.09 -16.53
CA PRO A 258 7.47 -11.23 -15.45
C PRO A 258 6.52 -11.99 -14.54
N LYS A 259 6.82 -11.91 -13.24
CA LYS A 259 6.01 -12.49 -12.17
C LYS A 259 4.61 -11.85 -12.21
N ARG A 260 3.57 -12.67 -12.30
CA ARG A 260 2.17 -12.19 -12.20
C ARG A 260 1.83 -11.88 -10.75
N CYS A 261 1.14 -10.76 -10.54
CA CYS A 261 0.65 -10.33 -9.25
C CYS A 261 -0.61 -11.11 -8.84
N SER A 262 -0.65 -11.55 -7.59
CA SER A 262 -1.89 -12.05 -6.98
C SER A 262 -2.91 -10.93 -6.80
N ALA A 263 -4.20 -11.26 -6.85
CA ALA A 263 -5.27 -10.27 -6.69
C ALA A 263 -5.22 -9.58 -5.32
N HIS A 264 -5.53 -8.29 -5.30
CA HIS A 264 -5.59 -7.45 -4.10
C HIS A 264 -6.62 -6.33 -4.34
N PRO A 265 -7.43 -5.91 -3.33
CA PRO A 265 -8.46 -4.89 -3.51
C PRO A 265 -7.93 -3.53 -3.98
N ASN A 266 -6.68 -3.19 -3.64
CA ASN A 266 -6.05 -1.91 -4.01
C ASN A 266 -5.05 -2.01 -5.17
N VAL A 267 -5.07 -3.09 -5.96
CA VAL A 267 -4.24 -3.25 -7.16
C VAL A 267 -5.13 -3.66 -8.33
N ILE A 268 -4.98 -3.00 -9.47
CA ILE A 268 -5.84 -3.25 -10.63
C ILE A 268 -5.77 -4.70 -11.07
N ARG A 269 -6.89 -5.23 -11.56
CA ARG A 269 -6.98 -6.57 -12.10
C ARG A 269 -7.27 -6.51 -13.59
N VAL A 270 -6.36 -7.08 -14.38
CA VAL A 270 -6.60 -7.33 -15.80
C VAL A 270 -7.29 -8.70 -15.93
N PHE A 271 -8.52 -8.68 -16.42
CA PHE A 271 -9.39 -9.85 -16.57
C PHE A 271 -9.10 -10.63 -17.84
N ARG A 272 -8.75 -9.91 -18.92
CA ARG A 272 -8.35 -10.47 -20.21
C ARG A 272 -7.23 -9.66 -20.82
N ALA A 273 -6.35 -10.34 -21.53
CA ALA A 273 -5.31 -9.74 -22.33
C ALA A 273 -5.19 -10.54 -23.63
N PHE A 274 -5.12 -9.84 -24.75
CA PHE A 274 -4.98 -10.46 -26.07
C PHE A 274 -4.41 -9.44 -27.06
N THR A 275 -3.78 -9.93 -28.12
CA THR A 275 -3.34 -9.09 -29.22
C THR A 275 -4.36 -9.16 -30.35
N ALA A 276 -4.64 -8.03 -30.99
CA ALA A 276 -5.56 -7.95 -32.13
C ALA A 276 -5.13 -6.83 -33.07
N ASP A 277 -5.68 -6.84 -34.28
CA ASP A 277 -5.43 -5.77 -35.24
C ASP A 277 -6.04 -4.46 -34.74
N VAL A 278 -5.32 -3.35 -34.92
CA VAL A 278 -5.72 -2.02 -34.46
C VAL A 278 -7.01 -1.58 -35.16
N PRO A 279 -8.15 -1.49 -34.46
CA PRO A 279 -9.40 -0.99 -35.03
C PRO A 279 -9.37 0.54 -35.16
N LEU A 280 -10.25 1.10 -35.98
CA LEU A 280 -10.55 2.52 -35.93
C LEU A 280 -11.63 2.76 -34.86
N LEU A 281 -11.21 3.18 -33.66
CA LEU A 281 -12.11 3.45 -32.54
C LEU A 281 -12.69 4.87 -32.62
N PRO A 282 -13.83 5.15 -31.95
CA PRO A 282 -14.39 6.49 -31.88
C PRO A 282 -13.36 7.52 -31.39
N GLY A 283 -13.24 8.64 -32.10
CA GLY A 283 -12.32 9.75 -31.80
C GLY A 283 -10.84 9.48 -32.11
N ALA A 284 -10.49 8.29 -32.61
CA ALA A 284 -9.08 7.92 -32.79
C ALA A 284 -8.33 8.77 -33.83
N GLN A 285 -9.03 9.16 -34.90
CA GLN A 285 -8.44 9.93 -36.00
C GLN A 285 -8.10 11.37 -35.59
N GLU A 286 -8.88 11.92 -34.67
CA GLU A 286 -8.69 13.27 -34.15
C GLU A 286 -7.73 13.28 -32.97
N GLU A 287 -7.88 12.33 -32.05
CA GLU A 287 -7.15 12.33 -30.78
C GLU A 287 -5.73 11.80 -30.93
N TYR A 288 -5.50 10.75 -31.73
CA TYR A 288 -4.18 10.11 -31.83
C TYR A 288 -3.87 9.57 -33.24
N PRO A 289 -3.97 10.41 -34.29
CA PRO A 289 -3.76 10.00 -35.68
C PRO A 289 -2.42 9.32 -35.93
N ASP A 290 -1.35 9.78 -35.29
CA ASP A 290 0.01 9.28 -35.50
C ASP A 290 0.21 7.85 -34.96
N VAL A 291 -0.62 7.41 -34.01
CA VAL A 291 -0.55 6.07 -33.41
C VAL A 291 -1.25 5.03 -34.29
N LEU A 292 -2.12 5.47 -35.20
CA LEU A 292 -2.84 4.57 -36.10
C LEU A 292 -1.87 3.95 -37.12
N PRO A 293 -2.18 2.77 -37.66
CA PRO A 293 -1.36 2.17 -38.70
C PRO A 293 -1.64 2.84 -40.04
N ALA A 294 -0.65 2.78 -40.95
CA ALA A 294 -0.73 3.30 -42.32
C ALA A 294 -2.03 2.93 -43.07
N ARG A 295 -2.61 1.76 -42.78
CA ARG A 295 -3.88 1.31 -43.40
C ARG A 295 -5.14 2.07 -42.96
N LEU A 296 -5.10 2.75 -41.81
CA LEU A 296 -6.19 3.60 -41.31
C LEU A 296 -5.87 5.08 -41.47
N ASN A 297 -4.60 5.44 -41.27
CA ASN A 297 -4.10 6.79 -41.49
C ASN A 297 -2.79 6.67 -42.27
N PRO A 298 -2.69 7.12 -43.53
CA PRO A 298 -1.47 7.01 -44.33
C PRO A 298 -0.21 7.61 -43.68
N GLU A 299 -0.37 8.66 -42.87
CA GLU A 299 0.72 9.31 -42.10
C GLU A 299 1.00 8.63 -40.74
N GLY A 300 0.21 7.61 -40.39
CA GLY A 300 0.28 6.91 -39.12
C GLY A 300 1.53 6.02 -38.99
N LEU A 301 2.15 6.06 -37.81
CA LEU A 301 3.40 5.37 -37.48
C LEU A 301 3.19 4.05 -36.72
N GLY A 302 1.94 3.71 -36.41
CA GLY A 302 1.60 2.51 -35.65
C GLY A 302 1.75 1.21 -36.44
N ASN A 303 2.02 0.12 -35.74
CA ASN A 303 1.93 -1.23 -36.30
C ASN A 303 0.47 -1.70 -36.40
N ASN A 304 0.19 -2.61 -37.33
CA ASN A 304 -1.15 -3.11 -37.60
C ASN A 304 -1.81 -3.86 -36.44
N ARG A 305 -1.01 -4.41 -35.51
CA ARG A 305 -1.48 -5.23 -34.38
C ARG A 305 -0.98 -4.63 -33.07
N THR A 306 -1.79 -4.70 -32.01
CA THR A 306 -1.39 -4.24 -30.68
C THR A 306 -2.00 -5.08 -29.55
N LEU A 307 -1.61 -4.79 -28.31
CA LEU A 307 -2.11 -5.41 -27.09
C LEU A 307 -3.35 -4.68 -26.56
N PHE A 308 -4.35 -5.47 -26.16
CA PHE A 308 -5.56 -5.01 -25.49
C PHE A 308 -5.66 -5.64 -24.10
N LEU A 309 -6.00 -4.83 -23.10
CA LEU A 309 -6.18 -5.25 -21.72
C LEU A 309 -7.58 -4.88 -21.25
N VAL A 310 -8.34 -5.88 -20.82
CA VAL A 310 -9.71 -5.71 -20.33
C VAL A 310 -9.69 -5.71 -18.81
N MET A 311 -10.27 -4.68 -18.22
CA MET A 311 -10.31 -4.44 -16.78
C MET A 311 -11.67 -3.87 -16.37
N LYS A 312 -11.89 -3.72 -15.07
CA LYS A 312 -13.07 -3.01 -14.55
C LYS A 312 -13.02 -1.55 -14.99
N ASN A 313 -14.17 -0.97 -15.35
CA ASN A 313 -14.27 0.46 -15.56
C ASN A 313 -14.29 1.19 -14.21
N TYR A 314 -13.43 2.18 -14.05
CA TYR A 314 -13.39 3.02 -12.85
C TYR A 314 -13.75 4.46 -13.25
N PRO A 315 -14.63 5.14 -12.50
CA PRO A 315 -15.17 6.43 -12.90
C PRO A 315 -14.13 7.56 -13.05
N CYS A 316 -13.09 7.58 -12.21
CA CYS A 316 -12.08 8.63 -12.26
C CYS A 316 -10.75 8.23 -11.64
N THR A 317 -9.72 9.03 -11.89
CA THR A 317 -8.43 8.96 -11.21
C THR A 317 -8.46 9.73 -9.88
N LEU A 318 -7.52 9.42 -8.98
CA LEU A 318 -7.35 10.14 -7.71
C LEU A 318 -7.07 11.62 -7.97
N ARG A 319 -6.28 11.94 -9.00
CA ARG A 319 -6.00 13.33 -9.36
C ARG A 319 -7.27 14.08 -9.75
N GLN A 320 -8.12 13.50 -10.59
CA GLN A 320 -9.40 14.10 -10.99
C GLN A 320 -10.33 14.30 -9.79
N TYR A 321 -10.41 13.30 -8.89
CA TYR A 321 -11.21 13.41 -7.68
C TYR A 321 -10.74 14.54 -6.76
N LEU A 322 -9.42 14.66 -6.53
CA LEU A 322 -8.83 15.66 -5.64
C LEU A 322 -8.86 17.09 -6.20
N GLN A 323 -9.11 17.27 -7.51
CA GLN A 323 -9.35 18.58 -8.09
C GLN A 323 -10.72 19.16 -7.68
N ALA A 324 -11.69 18.30 -7.41
CA ALA A 324 -13.05 18.69 -7.05
C ALA A 324 -13.35 18.50 -5.55
N ASN A 325 -12.57 17.69 -4.84
CA ASN A 325 -12.85 17.30 -3.46
C ASN A 325 -11.60 17.36 -2.58
N VAL A 326 -11.77 17.84 -1.35
CA VAL A 326 -10.74 17.74 -0.30
C VAL A 326 -11.20 16.74 0.77
N PRO A 327 -10.62 15.53 0.85
CA PRO A 327 -10.98 14.53 1.84
C PRO A 327 -10.85 15.05 3.27
N SER A 328 -11.76 14.62 4.16
CA SER A 328 -11.59 14.84 5.60
C SER A 328 -10.31 14.17 6.12
N GLY A 329 -9.76 14.65 7.25
CA GLY A 329 -8.54 14.07 7.82
C GLY A 329 -8.61 12.55 8.07
N ARG A 330 -9.80 12.03 8.41
CA ARG A 330 -10.03 10.58 8.56
C ARG A 330 -10.09 9.87 7.19
N GLN A 331 -10.82 10.42 6.23
CA GLN A 331 -10.95 9.85 4.89
C GLN A 331 -9.60 9.83 4.16
N GLY A 332 -8.85 10.95 4.20
CA GLY A 332 -7.48 10.99 3.69
C GLY A 332 -6.56 9.99 4.42
N GLY A 333 -6.78 9.79 5.73
CA GLY A 333 -6.17 8.72 6.51
C GLY A 333 -6.37 7.32 5.93
N LEU A 334 -7.61 6.99 5.60
CA LEU A 334 -7.98 5.71 5.00
C LEU A 334 -7.45 5.57 3.56
N MET A 335 -7.47 6.64 2.77
CA MET A 335 -6.93 6.67 1.41
C MET A 335 -5.41 6.39 1.40
N VAL A 336 -4.64 7.06 2.27
CA VAL A 336 -3.20 6.79 2.40
C VAL A 336 -2.95 5.34 2.85
N LEU A 337 -3.74 4.83 3.79
CA LEU A 337 -3.63 3.44 4.24
C LEU A 337 -3.91 2.44 3.10
N GLN A 338 -4.92 2.67 2.27
CA GLN A 338 -5.19 1.83 1.08
C GLN A 338 -4.01 1.79 0.10
N LEU A 339 -3.36 2.94 -0.15
CA LEU A 339 -2.18 2.99 -1.00
C LEU A 339 -1.01 2.20 -0.38
N LEU A 340 -0.80 2.31 0.94
CA LEU A 340 0.26 1.57 1.62
C LEU A 340 0.01 0.06 1.64
N GLU A 341 -1.24 -0.40 1.81
CA GLU A 341 -1.59 -1.83 1.67
C GLU A 341 -1.32 -2.33 0.24
N GLY A 342 -1.69 -1.56 -0.78
CA GLY A 342 -1.38 -1.87 -2.18
C GLY A 342 0.13 -1.96 -2.45
N VAL A 343 0.92 -1.00 -1.95
CA VAL A 343 2.37 -0.99 -2.11
C VAL A 343 3.05 -2.12 -1.33
N ASP A 344 2.62 -2.42 -0.10
CA ASP A 344 3.12 -3.56 0.67
C ASP A 344 2.83 -4.88 -0.05
N HIS A 345 1.63 -5.03 -0.62
CA HIS A 345 1.27 -6.20 -1.41
C HIS A 345 2.22 -6.38 -2.62
N LEU A 346 2.48 -5.32 -3.38
CA LEU A 346 3.42 -5.37 -4.49
C LEU A 346 4.84 -5.73 -4.02
N TYR A 347 5.31 -5.09 -2.94
CA TYR A 347 6.63 -5.36 -2.35
C TYR A 347 6.79 -6.82 -1.94
N ARG A 348 5.80 -7.40 -1.25
CA ARG A 348 5.81 -8.83 -0.85
C ARG A 348 5.80 -9.77 -2.06
N GLN A 349 5.23 -9.32 -3.17
CA GLN A 349 5.27 -10.03 -4.45
C GLN A 349 6.55 -9.74 -5.25
N GLY A 350 7.53 -9.00 -4.73
CA GLY A 350 8.76 -8.68 -5.46
C GLY A 350 8.51 -7.77 -6.67
N ILE A 351 7.49 -6.91 -6.57
CA ILE A 351 7.11 -5.94 -7.59
C ILE A 351 7.29 -4.53 -7.04
N ALA A 352 7.97 -3.66 -7.79
CA ALA A 352 7.98 -2.22 -7.56
C ALA A 352 7.29 -1.50 -8.72
N HIS A 353 6.35 -0.63 -8.42
CA HIS A 353 5.53 0.09 -9.40
C HIS A 353 6.34 1.10 -10.21
N ARG A 354 7.18 1.91 -9.54
CA ARG A 354 8.14 2.88 -10.15
C ARG A 354 7.55 4.05 -10.93
N ASP A 355 6.23 4.13 -11.07
CA ASP A 355 5.50 5.27 -11.64
C ASP A 355 4.26 5.61 -10.81
N LEU A 356 4.36 5.54 -9.49
CA LEU A 356 3.24 5.84 -8.61
C LEU A 356 2.99 7.36 -8.55
N LYS A 357 1.78 7.78 -8.95
CA LYS A 357 1.29 9.16 -8.97
C LYS A 357 -0.24 9.17 -8.89
N SER A 358 -0.83 10.32 -8.59
CA SER A 358 -2.30 10.45 -8.46
C SER A 358 -3.07 10.14 -9.75
N ASP A 359 -2.46 10.28 -10.94
CA ASP A 359 -3.05 9.83 -12.21
C ASP A 359 -3.12 8.29 -12.33
N ASN A 360 -2.20 7.57 -11.68
CA ASN A 360 -2.08 6.11 -11.72
C ASN A 360 -2.76 5.41 -10.53
N VAL A 361 -3.73 6.10 -9.91
CA VAL A 361 -4.60 5.55 -8.88
C VAL A 361 -6.04 5.81 -9.30
N LEU A 362 -6.85 4.76 -9.39
CA LEU A 362 -8.26 4.82 -9.77
C LEU A 362 -9.18 4.74 -8.55
N LEU A 363 -10.35 5.36 -8.63
CA LEU A 363 -11.34 5.35 -7.56
C LEU A 363 -12.56 4.52 -7.93
N GLU A 364 -13.09 3.82 -6.93
CA GLU A 364 -14.40 3.18 -6.94
C GLU A 364 -15.18 3.65 -5.71
N PHE A 365 -16.47 3.89 -5.87
CA PHE A 365 -17.36 4.36 -4.80
C PHE A 365 -18.36 3.26 -4.45
N ASP A 366 -18.50 2.95 -3.16
CA ASP A 366 -19.54 2.02 -2.70
C ASP A 366 -20.91 2.66 -2.92
N SER A 367 -21.81 1.95 -3.58
CA SER A 367 -23.17 2.40 -3.91
C SER A 367 -24.16 2.37 -2.73
N GLY A 368 -23.71 2.37 -1.47
CA GLY A 368 -24.61 2.14 -0.33
C GLY A 368 -24.33 2.92 0.94
N GLN A 369 -25.00 4.06 1.10
CA GLN A 369 -25.59 4.52 2.38
C GLN A 369 -26.53 5.76 2.24
N GLY A 370 -27.14 5.98 1.07
CA GLY A 370 -28.09 7.09 0.84
C GLY A 370 -29.57 6.70 0.70
N GLU A 371 -29.91 5.41 0.59
CA GLU A 371 -31.28 4.99 0.29
C GLU A 371 -32.02 4.49 1.54
N ARG A 372 -32.61 5.45 2.25
CA ARG A 372 -34.05 5.39 2.56
C ARG A 372 -34.60 6.76 2.21
N GLU A 373 -35.61 6.80 1.35
CA GLU A 373 -36.31 8.00 0.84
C GLU A 373 -35.67 8.68 -0.38
N ARG A 374 -35.81 8.05 -1.55
CA ARG A 374 -36.42 8.65 -2.76
C ARG A 374 -36.41 7.62 -3.89
N GLU A 375 -37.60 7.26 -4.34
CA GLU A 375 -37.85 6.37 -5.46
C GLU A 375 -37.29 6.96 -6.77
N GLY A 376 -36.66 6.13 -7.60
CA GLY A 376 -36.78 6.25 -9.05
C GLY A 376 -35.61 6.76 -9.90
N GLU A 377 -34.40 7.00 -9.37
CA GLU A 377 -33.25 7.39 -10.21
C GLU A 377 -31.99 6.57 -9.92
N THR A 378 -31.57 5.76 -10.89
CA THR A 378 -30.33 4.96 -10.87
C THR A 378 -29.11 5.82 -10.52
N THR A 379 -28.37 5.41 -9.49
CA THR A 379 -27.18 6.04 -8.90
C THR A 379 -26.09 6.45 -9.91
N ASP A 380 -25.93 5.72 -11.02
CA ASP A 380 -24.98 6.06 -12.10
C ASP A 380 -25.34 7.37 -12.85
N ARG A 381 -26.62 7.76 -12.89
CA ARG A 381 -27.07 9.02 -13.49
C ARG A 381 -26.72 10.23 -12.62
N LEU A 382 -26.89 10.09 -11.30
CA LEU A 382 -26.53 11.13 -10.34
C LEU A 382 -25.02 11.39 -10.32
N TRP A 383 -24.19 10.36 -10.49
CA TRP A 383 -22.74 10.49 -10.54
C TRP A 383 -22.25 11.32 -11.74
N ASN A 384 -22.68 10.96 -12.95
CA ASN A 384 -22.28 11.68 -14.17
C ASN A 384 -22.86 13.10 -14.21
N HIS A 385 -24.09 13.29 -13.71
CA HIS A 385 -24.76 14.59 -13.68
C HIS A 385 -24.20 15.51 -12.56
N ALA A 386 -23.90 14.98 -11.36
CA ALA A 386 -23.32 15.75 -10.26
C ALA A 386 -21.86 16.14 -10.50
N PHE A 387 -21.07 15.29 -11.17
CA PHE A 387 -19.71 15.61 -11.59
C PHE A 387 -19.70 16.75 -12.63
N SER A 388 -20.69 16.78 -13.53
CA SER A 388 -20.82 17.83 -14.54
C SER A 388 -21.38 19.16 -14.01
N LEU A 389 -22.07 19.15 -12.86
CA LEU A 389 -22.70 20.32 -12.25
C LEU A 389 -22.00 20.87 -11.00
N GLN A 390 -20.86 20.30 -10.57
CA GLN A 390 -20.12 20.74 -9.35
C GLN A 390 -21.03 20.90 -8.12
N LEU A 391 -22.02 20.01 -7.94
CA LEU A 391 -22.96 20.07 -6.83
C LEU A 391 -22.27 19.57 -5.55
N GLU A 392 -21.68 20.49 -4.77
CA GLU A 392 -20.93 20.25 -3.53
C GLU A 392 -21.69 19.38 -2.50
N HIS A 393 -23.02 19.41 -2.51
CA HIS A 393 -23.86 18.74 -1.50
C HIS A 393 -24.06 17.23 -1.69
N THR A 394 -23.69 16.62 -2.82
CA THR A 394 -23.96 15.19 -3.10
C THR A 394 -22.81 14.24 -2.72
N TRP A 395 -21.58 14.76 -2.58
CA TRP A 395 -20.37 13.97 -2.33
C TRP A 395 -20.22 13.52 -0.87
N PHE A 396 -20.88 14.22 0.06
CA PHE A 396 -20.79 13.98 1.50
C PHE A 396 -21.53 12.72 1.99
N GLN A 397 -22.41 12.12 1.17
CA GLN A 397 -23.19 10.94 1.54
C GLN A 397 -22.47 9.61 1.29
N TYR A 398 -21.38 9.61 0.53
CA TYR A 398 -20.65 8.39 0.19
C TYR A 398 -19.50 8.14 1.19
N GLY A 399 -19.29 6.88 1.56
CA GLY A 399 -18.18 6.46 2.43
C GLY A 399 -16.80 6.72 1.81
N CYS A 400 -15.73 6.22 2.44
CA CYS A 400 -14.39 6.34 1.87
C CYS A 400 -14.30 5.57 0.53
N PRO A 401 -13.86 6.21 -0.57
CA PRO A 401 -13.71 5.53 -1.85
C PRO A 401 -12.61 4.47 -1.79
N ARG A 402 -12.80 3.40 -2.57
CA ARG A 402 -11.80 2.38 -2.80
C ARG A 402 -10.76 2.89 -3.78
N LEU A 403 -9.48 2.79 -3.42
CA LEU A 403 -8.36 3.17 -4.27
C LEU A 403 -7.72 1.95 -4.92
N VAL A 404 -7.36 2.05 -6.20
CA VAL A 404 -6.77 0.96 -6.98
C VAL A 404 -5.55 1.45 -7.75
N ILE A 405 -4.38 0.90 -7.47
CA ILE A 405 -3.13 1.20 -8.19
C ILE A 405 -3.21 0.60 -9.61
N THR A 406 -2.91 1.40 -10.62
CA THR A 406 -2.94 1.01 -12.05
C THR A 406 -1.66 1.43 -12.78
N ASP A 407 -1.55 1.01 -14.05
CA ASP A 407 -0.48 1.37 -14.99
C ASP A 407 0.90 0.80 -14.66
N PHE A 408 1.04 -0.51 -14.88
CA PHE A 408 2.25 -1.27 -14.55
C PHE A 408 3.34 -1.20 -15.63
N GLY A 409 3.20 -0.38 -16.67
CA GLY A 409 4.15 -0.30 -17.79
C GLY A 409 5.61 0.00 -17.39
N CYS A 410 5.81 0.69 -16.27
CA CYS A 410 7.16 1.03 -15.74
C CYS A 410 7.63 0.11 -14.59
N CYS A 411 6.85 -0.90 -14.22
CA CYS A 411 7.13 -1.68 -13.03
C CYS A 411 8.38 -2.56 -13.18
N LEU A 412 8.97 -2.92 -12.03
CA LEU A 412 9.99 -3.94 -11.91
C LEU A 412 9.33 -5.17 -11.30
N ALA A 413 9.33 -6.28 -12.02
CA ALA A 413 8.81 -7.57 -11.55
C ALA A 413 9.86 -8.66 -11.81
N GLN A 414 10.66 -8.98 -10.79
CA GLN A 414 11.73 -9.99 -10.89
C GLN A 414 11.33 -11.29 -10.19
N SER A 415 11.73 -12.43 -10.75
CA SER A 415 11.41 -13.75 -10.19
C SER A 415 12.07 -14.00 -8.83
N ASP A 416 13.30 -13.48 -8.64
CA ASP A 416 14.05 -13.57 -7.38
C ASP A 416 13.47 -12.69 -6.27
N SER A 417 12.50 -11.83 -6.60
CA SER A 417 11.85 -10.88 -5.70
C SER A 417 12.84 -9.97 -4.94
N SER A 418 14.03 -9.72 -5.52
CA SER A 418 15.09 -8.95 -4.86
C SER A 418 14.83 -7.44 -4.87
N LEU A 419 14.01 -6.97 -5.83
CA LEU A 419 13.77 -5.54 -6.10
C LEU A 419 15.06 -4.75 -6.34
N GLN A 420 16.10 -5.44 -6.83
CA GLN A 420 17.39 -4.87 -7.19
C GLN A 420 17.45 -4.74 -8.71
N LEU A 421 17.45 -3.50 -9.20
CA LEU A 421 17.62 -3.22 -10.62
C LEU A 421 19.12 -3.07 -10.95
N PRO A 422 19.73 -3.96 -11.75
CA PRO A 422 21.10 -3.76 -12.22
C PRO A 422 21.24 -2.42 -12.95
N PHE A 423 22.22 -1.62 -12.56
CA PHE A 423 22.42 -0.26 -13.05
C PHE A 423 23.84 -0.05 -13.58
N ASN A 424 24.11 -0.72 -14.69
CA ASN A 424 25.41 -0.70 -15.37
C ASN A 424 25.60 0.53 -16.29
N SER A 425 24.52 1.25 -16.63
CA SER A 425 24.56 2.37 -17.57
C SER A 425 23.45 3.39 -17.29
N VAL A 426 23.68 4.65 -17.65
CA VAL A 426 22.70 5.76 -17.53
C VAL A 426 21.42 5.52 -18.34
N TRP A 427 21.49 4.68 -19.37
CA TRP A 427 20.37 4.36 -20.28
C TRP A 427 19.38 3.35 -19.71
N VAL A 428 19.71 2.72 -18.58
CA VAL A 428 18.77 1.83 -17.88
C VAL A 428 17.57 2.66 -17.42
N ASN A 429 16.37 2.24 -17.85
CA ASN A 429 15.13 2.87 -17.40
C ASN A 429 14.99 2.67 -15.88
N ARG A 430 14.91 3.78 -15.12
CA ARG A 430 14.77 3.82 -13.66
C ARG A 430 13.34 4.06 -13.16
N GLY A 431 12.37 4.30 -14.05
CA GLY A 431 10.95 4.50 -13.71
C GLY A 431 10.27 5.48 -14.66
N GLY A 432 8.97 5.72 -14.43
CA GLY A 432 8.14 6.57 -15.30
C GLY A 432 8.03 8.03 -14.84
N ASN A 433 8.04 8.28 -13.53
CA ASN A 433 7.88 9.62 -12.96
C ASN A 433 9.21 10.14 -12.42
N SER A 434 9.87 11.01 -13.17
CA SER A 434 11.15 11.61 -12.77
C SER A 434 11.03 12.49 -11.53
N CYS A 435 9.93 13.25 -11.38
CA CYS A 435 9.69 14.11 -10.22
C CYS A 435 9.46 13.32 -8.94
N LEU A 436 8.73 12.19 -9.03
CA LEU A 436 8.46 11.32 -7.87
C LEU A 436 9.42 10.13 -7.75
N MET A 437 10.57 10.20 -8.42
CA MET A 437 11.63 9.22 -8.26
C MET A 437 12.28 9.39 -6.87
N ALA A 438 12.23 8.34 -6.05
CA ALA A 438 12.78 8.38 -4.69
C ALA A 438 14.28 8.76 -4.70
N PRO A 439 14.78 9.44 -3.65
CA PRO A 439 16.15 9.98 -3.64
C PRO A 439 17.24 8.96 -3.96
N GLU A 440 17.16 7.75 -3.40
CA GLU A 440 18.11 6.67 -3.65
C GLU A 440 18.14 6.18 -5.10
N VAL A 441 17.04 6.33 -5.84
CA VAL A 441 16.94 5.99 -7.26
C VAL A 441 17.43 7.17 -8.12
N ALA A 442 17.00 8.38 -7.76
CA ALA A 442 17.30 9.60 -8.50
C ALA A 442 18.79 9.96 -8.45
N THR A 443 19.45 9.72 -7.30
CA THR A 443 20.89 9.98 -7.09
C THR A 443 21.78 8.77 -7.35
N ALA A 444 21.23 7.65 -7.84
CA ALA A 444 22.02 6.49 -8.19
C ALA A 444 23.02 6.81 -9.31
N VAL A 445 24.24 6.28 -9.20
CA VAL A 445 25.31 6.44 -10.20
C VAL A 445 25.57 5.07 -10.83
N PRO A 446 25.58 4.94 -12.16
CA PRO A 446 25.77 3.64 -12.80
C PRO A 446 27.20 3.16 -12.69
N GLY A 447 27.37 1.84 -12.65
CA GLY A 447 28.70 1.23 -12.64
C GLY A 447 28.65 -0.31 -12.67
N PRO A 448 29.80 -0.97 -12.91
CA PRO A 448 29.88 -2.43 -12.87
C PRO A 448 29.43 -2.98 -11.52
N GLY A 449 28.47 -3.91 -11.52
CA GLY A 449 27.94 -4.54 -10.31
C GLY A 449 27.06 -3.65 -9.42
N VAL A 450 26.77 -2.41 -9.85
CA VAL A 450 25.85 -1.52 -9.12
C VAL A 450 24.41 -1.95 -9.37
N ALA A 451 23.59 -1.95 -8.32
CA ALA A 451 22.16 -2.14 -8.41
C ALA A 451 21.41 -1.06 -7.60
N ILE A 452 20.23 -0.69 -8.08
CA ILE A 452 19.32 0.23 -7.40
C ILE A 452 18.31 -0.58 -6.61
N ASP A 453 18.19 -0.26 -5.32
CA ASP A 453 17.21 -0.85 -4.41
C ASP A 453 15.87 -0.10 -4.48
N TYR A 454 14.82 -0.77 -4.94
CA TYR A 454 13.46 -0.23 -5.00
C TYR A 454 12.59 -0.56 -3.77
N GLY A 455 13.13 -1.24 -2.76
CA GLY A 455 12.35 -1.80 -1.65
C GLY A 455 11.55 -0.80 -0.82
N LYS A 456 11.87 0.50 -0.87
CA LYS A 456 11.09 1.58 -0.23
C LYS A 456 10.84 2.79 -1.14
N ALA A 457 11.02 2.61 -2.45
CA ALA A 457 10.86 3.69 -3.42
C ALA A 457 9.38 4.09 -3.58
N ASP A 458 8.48 3.11 -3.77
CA ASP A 458 7.05 3.39 -3.91
C ASP A 458 6.43 3.93 -2.62
N ALA A 459 6.93 3.51 -1.44
CA ALA A 459 6.51 4.07 -0.16
C ALA A 459 6.84 5.58 -0.05
N TRP A 460 7.97 6.01 -0.62
CA TRP A 460 8.32 7.43 -0.69
C TRP A 460 7.34 8.19 -1.60
N ALA A 461 6.96 7.61 -2.75
CA ALA A 461 5.97 8.20 -3.65
C ALA A 461 4.59 8.36 -2.98
N VAL A 462 4.15 7.39 -2.16
CA VAL A 462 2.93 7.53 -1.34
C VAL A 462 3.04 8.72 -0.38
N GLY A 463 4.21 8.95 0.22
CA GLY A 463 4.48 10.11 1.06
C GLY A 463 4.27 11.44 0.33
N ALA A 464 4.67 11.52 -0.95
CA ALA A 464 4.44 12.71 -1.78
C ALA A 464 2.95 12.88 -2.15
N ILE A 465 2.29 11.81 -2.61
CA ILE A 465 0.85 11.80 -2.96
C ILE A 465 -0.02 12.17 -1.74
N SER A 466 0.43 11.86 -0.52
CA SER A 466 -0.30 12.20 0.70
C SER A 466 -0.56 13.70 0.84
N TYR A 467 0.31 14.58 0.31
CA TYR A 467 0.05 16.03 0.30
C TYR A 467 -1.18 16.39 -0.53
N GLU A 468 -1.31 15.78 -1.71
CA GLU A 468 -2.48 15.95 -2.59
C GLU A 468 -3.76 15.47 -1.90
N ILE A 469 -3.71 14.31 -1.24
CA ILE A 469 -4.84 13.74 -0.49
C ILE A 469 -5.32 14.68 0.63
N PHE A 470 -4.42 15.46 1.24
CA PHE A 470 -4.75 16.43 2.29
C PHE A 470 -4.96 17.86 1.78
N GLY A 471 -5.23 18.03 0.48
CA GLY A 471 -5.61 19.31 -0.13
C GLY A 471 -4.44 20.27 -0.35
N LEU A 472 -3.20 19.80 -0.30
CA LEU A 472 -2.01 20.59 -0.60
C LEU A 472 -1.47 20.23 -2.00
N ALA A 473 -0.72 21.16 -2.60
CA ALA A 473 0.07 20.83 -3.78
C ALA A 473 1.13 19.78 -3.45
N ASN A 474 1.39 18.87 -4.39
CA ASN A 474 2.50 17.92 -4.26
C ASN A 474 3.83 18.69 -4.14
N PRO A 475 4.65 18.47 -3.09
CA PRO A 475 5.87 19.24 -2.86
C PRO A 475 6.92 19.13 -3.98
N PHE A 476 6.85 18.11 -4.83
CA PHE A 476 7.83 17.82 -5.88
C PHE A 476 7.34 18.18 -7.29
N TYR A 477 6.13 18.71 -7.42
CA TYR A 477 5.57 19.14 -8.69
C TYR A 477 5.59 20.67 -8.87
N GLY A 478 5.50 21.09 -10.13
CA GLY A 478 5.44 22.50 -10.53
C GLY A 478 6.80 23.17 -10.64
N ALA A 479 6.82 24.39 -11.18
CA ALA A 479 8.06 25.14 -11.46
C ALA A 479 8.88 25.49 -10.21
N ARG A 480 8.24 25.54 -9.03
CA ARG A 480 8.87 25.77 -7.73
C ARG A 480 8.90 24.51 -6.85
N GLY A 481 8.64 23.34 -7.45
CA GLY A 481 8.68 22.05 -6.75
C GLY A 481 10.08 21.74 -6.25
N LEU A 482 10.15 20.98 -5.16
CA LEU A 482 11.40 20.44 -4.63
C LEU A 482 11.97 19.38 -5.59
N ASP A 483 13.30 19.33 -5.68
CA ASP A 483 14.00 18.29 -6.45
C ASP A 483 14.28 17.08 -5.55
N SER A 484 13.78 15.90 -5.91
CA SER A 484 14.00 14.67 -5.16
C SER A 484 15.48 14.36 -4.92
N ARG A 485 16.37 14.78 -5.83
CA ARG A 485 17.83 14.59 -5.75
C ARG A 485 18.48 15.41 -4.64
N SER A 486 17.97 16.59 -4.31
CA SER A 486 18.70 17.57 -3.48
C SER A 486 17.89 18.20 -2.34
N PHE A 487 16.57 18.00 -2.27
CA PHE A 487 15.73 18.62 -1.23
C PHE A 487 16.22 18.30 0.18
N GLN A 488 15.93 19.17 1.14
CA GLN A 488 16.13 18.95 2.56
C GLN A 488 14.78 18.67 3.20
N GLU A 489 14.71 17.68 4.11
CA GLU A 489 13.45 17.26 4.74
C GLU A 489 12.73 18.40 5.49
N LYS A 490 13.47 19.42 5.97
CA LYS A 490 12.93 20.62 6.62
C LYS A 490 12.20 21.58 5.68
N GLN A 491 12.39 21.44 4.36
CA GLN A 491 11.72 22.25 3.33
C GLN A 491 10.33 21.72 3.01
N LEU A 492 9.99 20.51 3.47
CA LEU A 492 8.66 19.94 3.27
C LEU A 492 7.60 20.81 3.96
N PRO A 493 6.51 21.18 3.26
CA PRO A 493 5.43 21.94 3.87
C PRO A 493 4.80 21.19 5.05
N ALA A 494 4.34 21.93 6.06
CA ALA A 494 3.61 21.33 7.16
C ALA A 494 2.20 20.92 6.69
N LEU A 495 1.78 19.69 7.03
CA LEU A 495 0.41 19.25 6.81
C LEU A 495 -0.56 20.00 7.75
N PRO A 496 -1.83 20.21 7.35
CA PRO A 496 -2.81 20.94 8.13
C PRO A 496 -3.06 20.34 9.52
N ALA A 497 -3.49 21.17 10.48
CA ALA A 497 -3.80 20.73 11.85
C ALA A 497 -4.98 19.75 11.94
N SER A 498 -5.86 19.74 10.92
CA SER A 498 -6.94 18.76 10.77
C SER A 498 -6.43 17.33 10.54
N VAL A 499 -5.16 17.18 10.13
CA VAL A 499 -4.49 15.90 9.95
C VAL A 499 -3.90 15.42 11.29
N SER A 500 -4.19 14.17 11.65
CA SER A 500 -3.74 13.60 12.94
C SER A 500 -2.21 13.67 13.08
N ALA A 501 -1.71 13.85 14.31
CA ALA A 501 -0.28 13.90 14.58
C ALA A 501 0.46 12.64 14.11
N ASP A 502 -0.17 11.47 14.27
CA ASP A 502 0.37 10.19 13.82
C ASP A 502 0.49 10.14 12.28
N MET A 503 -0.50 10.65 11.55
CA MET A 503 -0.44 10.73 10.09
C MET A 503 0.65 11.71 9.62
N ARG A 504 0.76 12.87 10.27
CA ARG A 504 1.84 13.83 9.98
C ARG A 504 3.22 13.22 10.22
N LEU A 505 3.37 12.40 11.27
CA LEU A 505 4.58 11.65 11.54
C LEU A 505 4.88 10.62 10.44
N VAL A 506 3.87 9.84 10.02
CA VAL A 506 4.03 8.83 8.96
C VAL A 506 4.46 9.47 7.64
N VAL A 507 3.79 10.52 7.18
CA VAL A 507 4.15 11.21 5.92
C VAL A 507 5.59 11.73 5.98
N ARG A 508 5.98 12.35 7.10
CA ARG A 508 7.37 12.81 7.31
C ARG A 508 8.38 11.67 7.20
N LEU A 509 8.08 10.51 7.80
CA LEU A 509 9.00 9.36 7.81
C LEU A 509 8.99 8.57 6.49
N LEU A 510 7.93 8.65 5.68
CA LEU A 510 7.91 8.14 4.30
C LEU A 510 8.80 9.00 3.38
N LEU A 511 8.84 10.32 3.60
CA LEU A 511 9.66 11.25 2.83
C LEU A 511 11.12 11.39 3.32
N CYS A 512 11.56 10.56 4.27
CA CYS A 512 12.96 10.51 4.67
C CYS A 512 13.87 10.18 3.47
N ARG A 513 14.95 10.94 3.29
CA ARG A 513 15.87 10.77 2.16
C ARG A 513 16.68 9.49 2.25
N ASN A 514 17.12 9.14 3.46
CA ASN A 514 17.87 7.92 3.69
C ASN A 514 16.91 6.72 3.77
N PRO A 515 16.93 5.77 2.81
CA PRO A 515 15.99 4.64 2.79
C PRO A 515 16.14 3.72 4.02
N LYS A 516 17.32 3.70 4.68
CA LYS A 516 17.51 2.93 5.92
C LYS A 516 16.74 3.53 7.11
N LYS A 517 16.49 4.84 7.10
CA LYS A 517 15.68 5.54 8.11
C LYS A 517 14.20 5.65 7.73
N ARG A 518 13.88 5.52 6.44
CA ARG A 518 12.53 5.58 5.91
C ARG A 518 11.67 4.41 6.40
N LEU A 519 10.39 4.64 6.66
CA LEU A 519 9.43 3.56 6.91
C LEU A 519 9.25 2.68 5.66
N SER A 520 9.07 1.38 5.88
CA SER A 520 8.49 0.50 4.85
C SER A 520 6.98 0.77 4.74
N ALA A 521 6.39 0.36 3.61
CA ALA A 521 4.94 0.45 3.42
C ALA A 521 4.16 -0.30 4.51
N ARG A 522 4.59 -1.53 4.86
CA ARG A 522 3.98 -2.33 5.93
C ARG A 522 3.98 -1.62 7.28
N LEU A 523 5.13 -1.08 7.69
CA LEU A 523 5.27 -0.46 9.00
C LEU A 523 4.46 0.84 9.07
N ALA A 524 4.46 1.64 8.00
CA ALA A 524 3.61 2.82 7.89
C ALA A 524 2.11 2.46 7.97
N ALA A 525 1.68 1.42 7.25
CA ALA A 525 0.30 0.94 7.29
C ALA A 525 -0.09 0.46 8.70
N ASN A 526 0.79 -0.26 9.41
CA ASN A 526 0.54 -0.69 10.79
C ASN A 526 0.39 0.48 11.76
N ILE A 527 1.24 1.51 11.65
CA ILE A 527 1.14 2.73 12.46
C ILE A 527 -0.22 3.41 12.23
N LEU A 528 -0.63 3.58 10.98
CA LEU A 528 -1.91 4.20 10.64
C LEU A 528 -3.10 3.35 11.10
N HIS A 529 -3.03 2.03 10.95
CA HIS A 529 -4.05 1.11 11.41
C HIS A 529 -4.26 1.24 12.92
N LEU A 530 -3.18 1.20 13.69
CA LEU A 530 -3.21 1.37 15.14
C LEU A 530 -3.67 2.77 15.56
N SER A 531 -3.33 3.82 14.80
CA SER A 531 -3.83 5.18 15.04
C SER A 531 -5.35 5.29 14.83
N LEU A 532 -5.87 4.64 13.77
CA LEU A 532 -7.29 4.68 13.43
C LEU A 532 -8.15 3.85 14.41
N TRP A 533 -7.77 2.59 14.67
CA TRP A 533 -8.60 1.63 15.41
C TRP A 533 -8.01 1.18 16.77
N GLY A 534 -6.71 1.37 17.01
CA GLY A 534 -5.99 0.86 18.19
C GLY A 534 -5.86 1.82 19.38
N ARG A 535 -6.34 3.07 19.27
CA ARG A 535 -6.11 4.13 20.29
C ARG A 535 -6.46 3.72 21.73
N ARG A 536 -7.56 2.99 21.95
CA ARG A 536 -7.98 2.52 23.28
C ARG A 536 -7.02 1.50 23.88
N ALA A 537 -6.49 0.58 23.07
CA ALA A 537 -5.48 -0.39 23.49
C ALA A 537 -4.12 0.27 23.80
N LEU A 538 -3.84 1.40 23.15
CA LEU A 538 -2.62 2.17 23.31
C LEU A 538 -2.67 3.23 24.44
N ALA A 539 -3.82 3.44 25.08
CA ALA A 539 -3.99 4.52 26.07
C ALA A 539 -3.34 4.21 27.42
N ASN A 540 -3.16 2.92 27.77
CA ASN A 540 -2.79 2.47 29.12
C ASN A 540 -1.51 1.61 29.15
N GLN A 541 -0.48 1.96 28.38
CA GLN A 541 0.72 1.11 28.27
C GLN A 541 1.76 1.36 29.37
N ASP A 542 1.78 0.45 30.33
CA ASP A 542 2.87 0.02 31.22
C ASP A 542 3.51 -1.29 30.67
N SER A 543 4.51 -1.86 31.36
CA SER A 543 5.24 -3.11 30.96
C SER A 543 4.32 -4.28 30.53
N ALA A 544 3.04 -4.29 30.95
CA ALA A 544 2.00 -5.22 30.51
C ALA A 544 1.38 -4.92 29.11
N GLY A 545 1.91 -3.94 28.37
CA GLY A 545 1.33 -3.37 27.16
C GLY A 545 1.14 -4.36 26.00
N MET A 546 2.03 -5.34 25.83
CA MET A 546 1.92 -6.34 24.76
C MET A 546 0.80 -7.35 25.01
N LYS A 547 0.53 -7.71 26.27
CA LYS A 547 -0.59 -8.60 26.61
C LYS A 547 -1.94 -7.93 26.29
N LYS A 548 -2.07 -6.65 26.65
CA LYS A 548 -3.25 -5.83 26.30
C LYS A 548 -3.41 -5.67 24.77
N LEU A 549 -2.31 -5.64 24.01
CA LEU A 549 -2.34 -5.60 22.55
C LEU A 549 -2.83 -6.93 21.96
N ALA A 550 -2.38 -8.07 22.50
CA ALA A 550 -2.86 -9.39 22.08
C ALA A 550 -4.38 -9.56 22.35
N ASP A 551 -4.85 -9.15 23.54
CA ASP A 551 -6.28 -9.17 23.87
C ASP A 551 -7.10 -8.28 22.93
N TRP A 552 -6.57 -7.10 22.57
CA TRP A 552 -7.18 -6.22 21.57
C TRP A 552 -7.20 -6.85 20.19
N LEU A 553 -6.11 -7.48 19.73
CA LEU A 553 -6.03 -8.16 18.43
C LEU A 553 -7.06 -9.29 18.33
N LEU A 554 -7.25 -10.07 19.41
CA LEU A 554 -8.28 -11.10 19.48
C LEU A 554 -9.69 -10.50 19.39
N CYS A 555 -9.97 -9.43 20.13
CA CYS A 555 -11.24 -8.71 20.05
C CYS A 555 -11.48 -8.15 18.63
N GLN A 556 -10.47 -7.53 18.02
CA GLN A 556 -10.56 -7.03 16.64
C GLN A 556 -10.82 -8.16 15.65
N SER A 557 -10.14 -9.29 15.81
CA SER A 557 -10.34 -10.47 14.97
C SER A 557 -11.78 -10.96 15.02
N ALA A 558 -12.34 -11.10 16.22
CA ALA A 558 -13.75 -11.47 16.39
C ALA A 558 -14.70 -10.45 15.72
N LEU A 559 -14.46 -9.15 15.91
CA LEU A 559 -15.29 -8.10 15.31
C LEU A 559 -15.28 -8.14 13.78
N VAL A 560 -14.11 -8.33 13.16
CA VAL A 560 -13.98 -8.41 11.70
C VAL A 560 -14.66 -9.67 11.15
N LEU A 561 -14.54 -10.81 11.84
CA LEU A 561 -15.21 -12.05 11.45
C LEU A 561 -16.74 -11.95 11.55
N LEU A 562 -17.24 -11.35 12.62
CA LEU A 562 -18.68 -11.14 12.82
C LEU A 562 -19.27 -10.20 11.77
N ARG A 563 -18.55 -9.11 11.43
CA ARG A 563 -18.93 -8.20 10.35
C ARG A 563 -18.90 -8.88 8.98
N GLY A 564 -17.94 -9.77 8.77
CA GLY A 564 -17.79 -10.53 7.52
C GLY A 564 -18.82 -11.63 7.29
N CYS A 565 -19.66 -11.96 8.28
CA CYS A 565 -20.74 -12.97 8.16
C CYS A 565 -22.11 -12.38 7.76
N GLY A 566 -22.26 -11.05 7.70
CA GLY A 566 -23.51 -10.37 7.35
C GLY A 566 -23.66 -10.09 5.85
N SER A 567 -24.90 -9.90 5.39
CA SER A 567 -25.30 -9.57 4.02
C SER A 567 -24.95 -8.14 3.55
N ASN A 568 -24.40 -7.28 4.43
CA ASN A 568 -23.96 -5.91 4.13
C ASN A 568 -22.46 -5.87 3.73
N GLY A 569 -22.15 -6.43 2.57
CA GLY A 569 -20.80 -6.70 2.09
C GLY A 569 -19.86 -5.50 1.99
N ASN A 570 -18.70 -5.65 2.62
CA ASN A 570 -17.39 -5.08 2.25
C ASN A 570 -17.22 -3.55 2.18
N SER A 571 -17.43 -2.83 3.30
CA SER A 571 -16.88 -1.48 3.41
C SER A 571 -15.34 -1.50 3.33
N VAL A 572 -14.75 -0.46 2.71
CA VAL A 572 -13.30 -0.27 2.62
C VAL A 572 -12.61 -0.42 4.00
N GLU A 573 -13.23 0.09 5.07
CA GLU A 573 -12.68 -0.06 6.43
C GLU A 573 -12.58 -1.52 6.86
N ALA A 574 -13.60 -2.35 6.58
CA ALA A 574 -13.59 -3.76 6.95
C ALA A 574 -12.51 -4.52 6.16
N GLU A 575 -12.28 -4.17 4.90
CA GLU A 575 -11.20 -4.75 4.09
C GLU A 575 -9.82 -4.36 4.61
N LEU A 576 -9.61 -3.09 5.00
CA LEU A 576 -8.35 -2.64 5.60
C LEU A 576 -8.07 -3.35 6.94
N GLN A 577 -9.11 -3.58 7.75
CA GLN A 577 -9.00 -4.40 8.96
C GLN A 577 -8.67 -5.86 8.64
N TRP A 578 -9.26 -6.43 7.60
CA TRP A 578 -8.91 -7.77 7.13
C TRP A 578 -7.45 -7.87 6.68
N CYS A 579 -7.01 -6.93 5.84
CA CYS A 579 -5.63 -6.87 5.34
C CYS A 579 -4.62 -6.76 6.49
N PHE A 580 -4.88 -5.89 7.47
CA PHE A 580 -4.04 -5.75 8.66
C PHE A 580 -3.90 -7.08 9.42
N LEU A 581 -5.01 -7.75 9.72
CA LEU A 581 -5.00 -9.02 10.45
C LEU A 581 -4.33 -10.16 9.66
N SER A 582 -4.45 -10.15 8.33
CA SER A 582 -3.79 -11.13 7.45
C SER A 582 -2.27 -10.95 7.33
N ASN A 583 -1.75 -9.80 7.75
CA ASN A 583 -0.35 -9.41 7.57
C ASN A 583 0.34 -9.09 8.90
N LEU A 584 -0.21 -9.54 10.04
CA LEU A 584 0.37 -9.33 11.36
C LEU A 584 1.74 -9.96 11.49
N ASP A 585 2.70 -9.17 11.94
CA ASP A 585 4.00 -9.60 12.42
C ASP A 585 4.29 -8.92 13.76
N LEU A 586 4.78 -9.68 14.73
CA LEU A 586 4.95 -9.19 16.10
C LEU A 586 6.00 -8.08 16.19
N GLU A 587 7.11 -8.20 15.44
CA GLU A 587 8.20 -7.24 15.47
C GLU A 587 7.77 -5.92 14.80
N ASP A 588 7.10 -6.00 13.64
CA ASP A 588 6.54 -4.83 12.97
C ASP A 588 5.49 -4.12 13.83
N LEU A 589 4.65 -4.87 14.55
CA LEU A 589 3.67 -4.30 15.47
C LEU A 589 4.34 -3.59 16.65
N ARG A 590 5.37 -4.18 17.25
CA ARG A 590 6.15 -3.55 18.33
C ARG A 590 6.82 -2.27 17.88
N LEU A 591 7.40 -2.27 16.68
CA LEU A 591 7.96 -1.09 16.07
C LEU A 591 6.89 -0.02 15.85
N ALA A 592 5.72 -0.39 15.30
CA ALA A 592 4.62 0.55 15.07
C ALA A 592 4.14 1.21 16.36
N VAL A 593 3.95 0.42 17.43
CA VAL A 593 3.60 0.94 18.76
C VAL A 593 4.67 1.90 19.27
N SER A 594 5.96 1.55 19.12
CA SER A 594 7.07 2.39 19.55
C SER A 594 7.08 3.75 18.86
N TYR A 595 6.80 3.81 17.55
CA TYR A 595 6.67 5.06 16.81
C TYR A 595 5.50 5.93 17.31
N LEU A 596 4.36 5.30 17.62
CA LEU A 596 3.19 6.02 18.16
C LEU A 596 3.47 6.60 19.55
N LEU A 597 4.16 5.87 20.41
CA LEU A 597 4.55 6.37 21.74
C LEU A 597 5.54 7.53 21.61
N TYR A 598 6.54 7.41 20.75
CA TYR A 598 7.50 8.48 20.47
C TYR A 598 6.83 9.76 19.94
N GLY A 599 5.86 9.62 19.03
CA GLY A 599 5.09 10.76 18.52
C GLY A 599 4.32 11.51 19.60
N ARG A 600 3.75 10.78 20.57
CA ARG A 600 3.03 11.37 21.71
C ARG A 600 3.94 12.13 22.66
N GLU A 601 5.16 11.64 22.88
CA GLU A 601 6.15 12.31 23.72
C GLU A 601 6.63 13.63 23.09
N GLN A 602 6.89 13.64 21.77
CA GLN A 602 7.20 14.89 21.06
C GLN A 602 6.06 15.90 21.13
N GLY A 603 4.81 15.45 20.92
CA GLY A 603 3.64 16.32 21.01
C GLY A 603 3.45 16.94 22.40
N ARG A 604 3.70 16.17 23.47
CA ARG A 604 3.65 16.69 24.86
C ARG A 604 4.77 17.70 25.14
N ALA A 605 5.98 17.45 24.64
CA ALA A 605 7.10 18.38 24.81
C ALA A 605 6.85 19.74 24.13
N SER A 606 6.17 19.75 22.98
CA SER A 606 5.80 21.00 22.28
C SER A 606 4.66 21.78 22.95
N ILE A 607 3.76 21.11 23.68
CA ILE A 607 2.66 21.75 24.43
C ILE A 607 3.18 22.36 25.74
N MET A 608 4.19 21.75 26.38
CA MET A 608 4.79 22.27 27.62
C MET A 608 5.82 23.39 27.39
N SER A 609 6.13 23.72 26.13
CA SER A 609 7.03 24.81 25.75
C SER A 609 6.31 26.09 25.28
N LEU A 610 4.98 26.08 25.30
CA LEU A 610 4.10 27.26 25.20
C LEU A 610 3.67 27.66 26.60
#